data_AF-M7C3A0-F1
#
_entry.id   AF-M7C3A0-F1
#
_cell.length_a   1.000
_cell.length_b   1.000
_cell.length_c   1.000
_cell.angle_alpha   90.00
_cell.angle_beta   90.00
_cell.angle_gamma   90.00
#
_symmetry.space_group_name_H-M   'P 1'
#
loop_
_entity.id
_entity.type
_entity.pdbx_description
1 polymer ?
#
loop_
_entity_poly.entity_id
_entity_poly.type
_entity_poly.pdbx_seq_one_letter_code
_entity_poly.pdbx_strand_id
1 'polypeptide(L)'
;MAKSVERKYFIPSKRYEYLFTHPQPGMLVVEVANAKDRQGQQSPTPKLKEAKKMDLFGHKVFSTGGLQFRLADQHVILNHDNCSSWNTLSKFKELLSADSHSNFGAILEEGKAIAKTSLQAALDSADVRMLSTTIAM
;
A
#
# COMPACT_ATOMS: atom_id res chain seq x y z
N MET A 1 -13.72 -10.59 4.60
CA MET A 1 -12.61 -10.45 3.64
C MET A 1 -11.35 -9.81 4.25
N ALA A 2 -11.45 -8.73 5.03
CA ALA A 2 -10.28 -8.04 5.60
C ALA A 2 -9.27 -8.96 6.34
N LYS A 3 -9.75 -9.87 7.21
CA LYS A 3 -8.90 -10.78 8.01
C LYS A 3 -8.02 -11.73 7.19
N SER A 4 -8.40 -12.13 5.98
CA SER A 4 -7.58 -13.05 5.18
C SER A 4 -6.47 -12.32 4.43
N VAL A 5 -6.69 -11.07 4.05
CA VAL A 5 -5.73 -10.25 3.33
C VAL A 5 -4.67 -9.67 4.28
N GLU A 6 -5.06 -9.35 5.52
CA GLU A 6 -4.13 -8.93 6.58
C GLU A 6 -3.08 -9.99 6.93
N ARG A 7 -3.44 -11.29 6.88
CA ARG A 7 -2.44 -12.36 7.10
C ARG A 7 -1.49 -12.53 5.92
N LYS A 8 -1.95 -12.25 4.70
CA LYS A 8 -1.17 -12.48 3.48
C LYS A 8 -0.09 -11.41 3.27
N TYR A 9 -0.34 -10.18 3.71
CA TYR A 9 0.56 -9.04 3.57
C TYR A 9 0.89 -8.44 4.94
N PHE A 10 1.21 -9.33 5.89
CA PHE A 10 1.51 -8.94 7.25
C PHE A 10 2.83 -8.16 7.28
N ILE A 11 2.75 -6.87 7.61
CA ILE A 11 3.91 -6.05 7.92
C ILE A 11 4.01 -5.99 9.44
N PRO A 12 5.16 -6.37 10.05
CA PRO A 12 5.39 -6.17 11.47
C PRO A 12 5.19 -4.70 11.82
N SER A 13 4.08 -4.38 12.49
CA SER A 13 3.65 -3.01 12.72
C SER A 13 4.43 -2.29 13.81
N LYS A 14 5.35 -2.97 14.51
CA LYS A 14 6.19 -2.40 15.59
C LYS A 14 6.89 -1.16 15.03
N ARG A 15 6.42 0.04 15.42
CA ARG A 15 6.87 1.40 15.01
C ARG A 15 6.05 2.11 13.91
N TYR A 16 5.12 1.42 13.24
CA TYR A 16 4.28 1.98 12.18
C TYR A 16 2.78 1.71 12.39
N GLU A 17 2.36 1.32 13.61
CA GLU A 17 0.95 1.03 13.92
C GLU A 17 0.01 2.18 13.51
N TYR A 18 0.47 3.42 13.63
CA TYR A 18 -0.29 4.63 13.28
C TYR A 18 -0.66 4.75 11.80
N LEU A 19 0.10 4.11 10.89
CA LEU A 19 -0.19 4.10 9.45
C LEU A 19 -1.31 3.13 9.06
N PHE A 20 -1.61 2.17 9.95
CA PHE A 20 -2.49 1.04 9.63
C PHE A 20 -3.72 0.96 10.52
N THR A 21 -3.78 1.77 11.57
CA THR A 21 -4.87 1.75 12.55
C THR A 21 -5.68 3.04 12.42
N HIS A 22 -6.99 2.91 12.18
CA HIS A 22 -7.86 4.09 12.20
C HIS A 22 -7.80 4.71 13.60
N PRO A 23 -7.67 6.05 13.73
CA PRO A 23 -7.70 6.68 15.05
C PRO A 23 -8.99 6.32 15.78
N GLN A 24 -8.87 5.88 17.04
CA GLN A 24 -10.04 5.50 17.83
C GLN A 24 -10.92 6.73 18.11
N PRO A 25 -12.26 6.56 18.09
CA PRO A 25 -13.17 7.57 18.62
C PRO A 25 -12.89 7.74 20.13
N GLY A 26 -12.15 8.79 20.49
CA GLY A 26 -11.60 8.98 21.85
C GLY A 26 -10.19 9.57 21.88
N MET A 27 -9.53 9.72 20.73
CA MET A 27 -8.35 10.58 20.62
C MET A 27 -8.75 12.04 20.88
N LEU A 28 -7.91 12.81 21.56
CA LEU A 28 -8.15 14.22 21.92
C LEU A 28 -8.67 15.06 20.74
N VAL A 29 -8.17 14.81 19.53
CA VAL A 29 -8.62 15.48 18.29
C VAL A 29 -10.10 15.17 17.97
N VAL A 30 -10.52 13.92 18.12
CA VAL A 30 -11.91 13.49 17.92
C VAL A 30 -12.81 14.02 19.03
N GLU A 31 -12.33 14.05 20.28
CA GLU A 31 -13.07 14.61 21.41
C GLU A 31 -13.27 16.13 21.27
N VAL A 32 -12.22 16.87 20.89
CA VAL A 32 -12.29 18.32 20.66
C VAL A 32 -13.21 18.64 19.47
N ALA A 33 -13.15 17.85 18.39
CA ALA A 33 -14.06 18.00 17.25
C ALA A 33 -15.53 17.74 17.66
N ASN A 34 -15.78 16.67 18.41
CA ASN A 34 -17.12 16.33 18.92
C ASN A 34 -17.65 17.38 19.91
N ALA A 35 -16.79 17.92 20.78
CA ALA A 35 -17.17 18.98 21.71
C ALA A 35 -17.55 20.27 20.96
N LYS A 36 -16.79 20.64 19.93
CA LYS A 36 -17.07 21.79 19.08
C LYS A 36 -18.38 21.65 18.31
N ASP A 37 -18.68 20.46 17.79
CA ASP A 37 -19.94 20.17 17.07
C ASP A 37 -21.17 20.29 17.99
N ARG A 38 -21.04 19.84 19.25
CA ARG A 38 -22.09 19.98 20.29
C ARG A 38 -22.32 21.43 20.72
N GLN A 39 -21.33 22.29 20.58
CA GLN A 39 -21.38 23.68 21.05
C GLN A 39 -22.02 24.64 20.02
N GLY A 40 -22.22 24.20 18.77
CA GLY A 40 -22.49 25.10 17.64
C GLY A 40 -23.90 25.10 17.01
N GLN A 41 -24.76 24.08 17.19
CA GLN A 41 -26.01 24.05 16.40
C GLN A 41 -27.15 23.21 16.99
N GLN A 42 -28.21 23.89 17.48
CA GLN A 42 -29.56 23.34 17.58
C GLN A 42 -30.22 23.43 16.19
N SER A 43 -30.13 22.36 15.39
CA SER A 43 -30.85 22.25 14.12
C SER A 43 -31.72 20.98 14.14
N PRO A 44 -32.96 21.00 13.61
CA PRO A 44 -33.89 19.86 13.71
C PRO A 44 -33.62 18.75 12.67
N THR A 45 -32.60 18.89 11.81
CA THR A 45 -32.33 17.96 10.71
C THR A 45 -31.57 16.72 11.20
N PRO A 46 -31.82 15.49 10.69
CA PRO A 46 -31.10 14.29 11.10
C PRO A 46 -29.67 14.24 10.53
N LYS A 47 -28.83 15.20 10.93
CA LYS A 47 -27.39 15.29 10.60
C LYS A 47 -26.64 14.01 10.96
N LEU A 48 -27.11 13.28 11.97
CA LEU A 48 -26.53 12.04 12.44
C LEU A 48 -26.45 10.95 11.35
N LYS A 49 -27.42 10.89 10.42
CA LYS A 49 -27.42 9.85 9.38
C LYS A 49 -26.37 10.13 8.29
N GLU A 50 -26.21 11.39 7.92
CA GLU A 50 -25.22 11.82 6.94
C GLU A 50 -23.80 11.80 7.53
N ALA A 51 -23.64 12.24 8.78
CA ALA A 51 -22.38 12.15 9.51
C ALA A 51 -21.89 10.70 9.64
N LYS A 52 -22.78 9.76 9.98
CA LYS A 52 -22.44 8.31 10.03
C LYS A 52 -22.04 7.76 8.67
N LYS A 53 -22.68 8.20 7.57
CA LYS A 53 -22.29 7.80 6.22
C LYS A 53 -20.90 8.32 5.87
N MET A 54 -20.59 9.55 6.26
CA MET A 54 -19.31 10.19 6.01
C MET A 54 -18.18 9.55 6.83
N ASP A 55 -18.43 9.23 8.10
CA ASP A 55 -17.50 8.45 8.94
C ASP A 55 -17.22 7.06 8.36
N LEU A 56 -18.27 6.32 7.97
CA LEU A 56 -18.12 5.02 7.31
C LEU A 56 -17.33 5.12 5.99
N PHE A 57 -17.55 6.19 5.23
CA PHE A 57 -16.80 6.45 4.01
C PHE A 57 -15.32 6.70 4.32
N GLY A 58 -15.00 7.54 5.32
CA GLY A 58 -13.64 7.77 5.81
C GLY A 58 -12.94 6.49 6.26
N HIS A 59 -13.62 5.65 7.06
CA HIS A 59 -13.10 4.33 7.47
C HIS A 59 -12.78 3.45 6.27
N LYS A 60 -13.64 3.45 5.25
CA LYS A 60 -13.44 2.65 4.04
C LYS A 60 -12.27 3.16 3.21
N VAL A 61 -12.14 4.47 3.03
CA VAL A 61 -11.01 5.10 2.34
C VAL A 61 -9.71 4.78 3.06
N PHE A 62 -9.65 4.99 4.37
CA PHE A 62 -8.47 4.70 5.18
C PHE A 62 -8.10 3.21 5.15
N SER A 63 -9.06 2.31 5.36
CA SER A 63 -8.81 0.86 5.36
C SER A 63 -8.35 0.35 4.01
N THR A 64 -8.97 0.85 2.92
CA THR A 64 -8.59 0.49 1.55
C THR A 64 -7.19 1.04 1.26
N GLY A 65 -6.92 2.30 1.60
CA GLY A 65 -5.62 2.94 1.44
C GLY A 65 -4.51 2.23 2.21
N GLY A 66 -4.75 1.86 3.47
CA GLY A 66 -3.79 1.11 4.29
C GLY A 66 -3.51 -0.29 3.76
N LEU A 67 -4.54 -1.03 3.31
CA LEU A 67 -4.35 -2.35 2.69
C LEU A 67 -3.49 -2.27 1.43
N GLN A 68 -3.83 -1.31 0.59
CA GLN A 68 -3.28 -1.20 -0.73
C GLN A 68 -1.85 -0.58 -0.66
N PHE A 69 -1.49 0.10 0.44
CA PHE A 69 -0.10 0.43 0.82
C PHE A 69 0.68 -0.83 1.21
N ARG A 70 0.12 -1.70 2.07
CA ARG A 70 0.79 -2.97 2.44
C ARG A 70 1.07 -3.87 1.23
N LEU A 71 0.15 -3.89 0.26
CA LEU A 71 0.34 -4.58 -1.00
C LEU A 71 1.50 -4.03 -1.83
N ALA A 72 1.64 -2.71 -1.88
CA ALA A 72 2.72 -2.05 -2.62
C ALA A 72 4.07 -2.32 -1.95
N ASP A 73 4.15 -2.16 -0.62
CA ASP A 73 5.36 -2.45 0.17
C ASP A 73 5.85 -3.89 -0.03
N GLN A 74 4.95 -4.87 0.06
CA GLN A 74 5.28 -6.26 -0.22
C GLN A 74 5.72 -6.50 -1.67
N HIS A 75 5.09 -5.85 -2.65
CA HIS A 75 5.54 -5.93 -4.05
C HIS A 75 6.95 -5.35 -4.23
N VAL A 76 7.29 -4.25 -3.57
CA VAL A 76 8.64 -3.67 -3.66
C VAL A 76 9.69 -4.65 -3.15
N ILE A 77 9.46 -5.26 -1.98
CA ILE A 77 10.38 -6.25 -1.39
C ILE A 77 10.57 -7.44 -2.34
N LEU A 78 9.48 -8.03 -2.83
CA LEU A 78 9.53 -9.19 -3.73
C LEU A 78 10.24 -8.87 -5.05
N ASN A 79 9.95 -7.71 -5.65
CA ASN A 79 10.55 -7.32 -6.93
C ASN A 79 12.03 -6.96 -6.78
N HIS A 80 12.43 -6.37 -5.65
CA HIS A 80 13.84 -6.13 -5.33
C HIS A 80 14.63 -7.44 -5.30
N ASP A 81 14.13 -8.43 -4.57
CA ASP A 81 14.79 -9.74 -4.44
C ASP A 81 14.81 -10.50 -5.77
N ASN A 82 13.74 -10.39 -6.56
CA ASN A 82 13.69 -10.93 -7.92
C ASN A 82 14.75 -10.27 -8.82
N CYS A 83 14.87 -8.95 -8.80
CA CYS A 83 15.90 -8.23 -9.56
C CYS A 83 17.33 -8.66 -9.15
N SER A 84 17.56 -8.85 -7.85
CA SER A 84 18.83 -9.35 -7.31
C SER A 84 19.12 -10.79 -7.78
N SER A 85 18.08 -11.64 -7.84
CA SER A 85 18.18 -13.01 -8.33
C SER A 85 18.58 -13.07 -9.80
N TRP A 86 17.99 -12.24 -10.66
CA TRP A 86 18.40 -12.13 -12.07
C TRP A 86 19.85 -11.63 -12.24
N ASN A 87 20.30 -10.70 -11.39
CA ASN A 87 21.71 -10.28 -11.36
C ASN A 87 22.65 -11.39 -10.88
N THR A 88 22.19 -12.29 -10.01
CA THR A 88 22.98 -13.46 -9.63
C THR A 88 23.01 -14.49 -10.76
N LEU A 89 21.87 -14.69 -11.44
CA LEU A 89 21.73 -15.60 -12.57
C LEU A 89 22.62 -15.21 -13.75
N SER A 90 22.95 -13.92 -13.90
CA SER A 90 23.87 -13.47 -14.95
C SER A 90 25.27 -14.07 -14.82
N LYS A 91 25.70 -14.41 -13.59
CA LYS A 91 27.00 -15.05 -13.33
C LYS A 91 27.03 -16.50 -13.85
N PHE A 92 25.87 -17.16 -13.96
CA PHE A 92 25.77 -18.52 -14.48
C PHE A 92 25.88 -18.58 -16.01
N LYS A 93 25.74 -17.43 -16.70
CA LYS A 93 25.91 -17.37 -18.16
C LYS A 93 27.26 -17.94 -18.60
N GLU A 94 28.32 -17.66 -17.84
CA GLU A 94 29.68 -18.10 -18.17
C GLU A 94 29.87 -19.63 -18.01
N LEU A 95 28.98 -20.31 -17.29
CA LEU A 95 29.02 -21.76 -17.07
C LEU A 95 28.27 -22.56 -18.15
N LEU A 96 27.60 -21.89 -19.07
CA LEU A 96 26.80 -22.52 -20.13
C LEU A 96 27.61 -22.79 -21.40
N SER A 97 27.16 -23.75 -22.22
CA SER A 97 27.75 -24.00 -23.54
C SER A 97 27.51 -22.83 -24.50
N ALA A 98 28.47 -22.53 -25.37
CA ALA A 98 28.42 -21.39 -26.28
C ALA A 98 27.11 -21.29 -27.09
N ASP A 99 26.56 -22.43 -27.52
CA ASP A 99 25.31 -22.52 -28.29
C ASP A 99 24.08 -21.98 -27.53
N SER A 100 24.12 -22.00 -26.21
CA SER A 100 23.00 -21.58 -25.34
C SER A 100 23.14 -20.15 -24.78
N HIS A 101 24.31 -19.51 -24.95
CA HIS A 101 24.59 -18.17 -24.40
C HIS A 101 23.66 -17.09 -24.92
N SER A 102 23.29 -17.16 -26.20
CA SER A 102 22.41 -16.19 -26.85
C SER A 102 20.99 -16.27 -26.26
N ASN A 103 20.41 -17.47 -26.27
CA ASN A 103 19.05 -17.70 -25.77
C ASN A 103 18.95 -17.40 -24.27
N PHE A 104 19.93 -17.86 -23.48
CA PHE A 104 19.97 -17.56 -22.05
C PHE A 104 20.14 -16.07 -21.78
N GLY A 105 21.00 -15.38 -22.56
CA GLY A 105 21.18 -13.94 -22.46
C GLY A 105 19.90 -13.17 -22.74
N ALA A 106 19.13 -13.57 -23.76
CA ALA A 106 17.85 -12.94 -24.07
C ALA A 106 16.83 -13.09 -22.92
N ILE A 107 16.67 -14.31 -22.39
CA ILE A 107 15.77 -14.59 -21.26
C ILE A 107 16.20 -13.79 -20.01
N LEU A 108 17.50 -13.69 -19.75
CA LEU A 108 18.04 -12.95 -18.62
C LEU A 108 17.69 -11.46 -18.71
N GLU A 109 17.91 -10.84 -19.86
CA GLU A 109 17.63 -9.41 -20.05
C GLU A 109 16.12 -9.12 -20.03
N GLU A 110 15.30 -10.00 -20.61
CA GLU A 110 13.84 -9.92 -20.50
C GLU A 110 13.38 -10.01 -19.03
N GLY A 111 13.89 -10.99 -18.28
CA GLY A 111 13.57 -11.17 -16.86
C GLY A 111 13.95 -9.95 -16.01
N LYS A 112 15.12 -9.36 -16.24
CA LYS A 112 15.54 -8.11 -15.59
C LYS A 112 14.63 -6.93 -15.95
N ALA A 113 14.26 -6.79 -17.22
CA ALA A 113 13.40 -5.72 -17.68
C ALA A 113 12.01 -5.80 -17.03
N ILE A 114 11.43 -7.01 -16.97
CA ILE A 114 10.14 -7.26 -16.30
C ILE A 114 10.25 -6.95 -14.80
N ALA A 115 11.29 -7.43 -14.12
CA ALA A 115 11.47 -7.20 -12.68
C ALA A 115 11.61 -5.71 -12.35
N LYS A 116 12.40 -4.96 -13.13
CA LYS A 116 12.56 -3.50 -12.97
C LYS A 116 11.26 -2.74 -13.21
N THR A 117 10.53 -3.12 -14.26
CA THR A 117 9.25 -2.47 -14.60
C THR A 117 8.19 -2.74 -13.52
N SER A 118 8.14 -3.97 -13.00
CA SER A 118 7.27 -4.36 -11.89
C SER A 118 7.63 -3.61 -10.59
N LEU A 119 8.93 -3.42 -10.32
CA LEU A 119 9.40 -2.61 -9.18
C LEU A 119 8.96 -1.15 -9.32
N GLN A 120 9.16 -0.55 -10.50
CA GLN A 120 8.76 0.83 -10.76
C GLN A 120 7.24 0.99 -10.61
N ALA A 121 6.44 0.09 -11.18
CA ALA A 121 5.00 0.11 -11.04
C ALA A 121 4.54 -0.02 -9.58
N ALA A 122 5.25 -0.80 -8.75
CA ALA A 122 4.97 -0.90 -7.33
C ALA A 122 5.29 0.42 -6.58
N LEU A 123 6.39 1.08 -6.92
CA LEU A 123 6.75 2.41 -6.39
C LEU A 123 5.73 3.48 -6.82
N ASP A 124 5.38 3.52 -8.10
CA ASP A 124 4.37 4.45 -8.63
C ASP A 124 3.00 4.24 -7.96
N SER A 125 2.62 2.98 -7.68
CA SER A 125 1.40 2.65 -6.94
C SER A 125 1.42 3.12 -5.48
N ALA A 126 2.60 3.24 -4.89
CA ALA A 126 2.78 3.85 -3.58
C ALA A 126 2.68 5.40 -3.66
N ASP A 127 3.24 6.02 -4.71
CA ASP A 127 3.31 7.48 -4.86
C ASP A 127 1.99 8.14 -5.31
N VAL A 128 1.27 7.54 -6.28
CA VAL A 128 -0.06 8.02 -6.75
C VAL A 128 -1.07 8.13 -5.59
N ARG A 129 -0.84 7.37 -4.51
CA ARG A 129 -1.67 7.35 -3.30
C ARG A 129 -1.47 8.55 -2.38
N MET A 130 -0.27 9.16 -2.35
CA MET A 130 -0.05 10.39 -1.58
C MET A 130 -0.98 11.49 -2.10
N LEU A 131 -1.21 11.53 -3.41
CA LEU A 131 -2.13 12.47 -4.06
C LEU A 131 -3.61 12.13 -3.83
N SER A 132 -4.03 10.86 -3.90
CA SER A 132 -5.45 10.50 -3.72
C SER A 132 -5.95 10.72 -2.29
N THR A 133 -5.09 10.55 -1.29
CA THR A 133 -5.43 10.80 0.12
C THR A 133 -5.56 12.30 0.39
N THR A 134 -4.80 13.13 -0.34
CA THR A 134 -4.87 14.61 -0.28
C THR A 134 -6.15 15.15 -0.93
N ILE A 135 -6.70 14.46 -1.93
CA ILE A 135 -7.93 14.89 -2.63
C ILE A 135 -9.20 14.47 -1.86
N ALA A 136 -9.11 13.46 -0.98
CA ALA A 136 -10.24 12.97 -0.19
C ALA A 136 -10.35 13.58 1.22
N MET A 137 -9.35 14.37 1.65
CA MET A 137 -9.34 15.18 2.88
C MET A 137 -9.75 16.62 2.58
#